data_AF-A0A520HPE2-F1
#
_entry.id   AF-A0A520HPE2-F1
#
_cell.length_a   1.000
_cell.length_b   1.000
_cell.length_c   1.000
_cell.angle_alpha   90.00
_cell.angle_beta   90.00
_cell.angle_gamma   90.00
#
_symmetry.space_group_name_H-M   'P 1'
#
loop_
_entity.id
_entity.type
_entity.pdbx_description
1 polymer ?
#
loop_
_entity_poly.entity_id
_entity_poly.type
_entity_poly.pdbx_seq_one_letter_code
_entity_poly.pdbx_strand_id
1 'polypeptide(L)'
;MPASAAPLHPDPLRVVIVTLDNHLSGAVERAAALLAAEGITIGFHAAADWDRDAGALDACRADIARGDIVVATMLFLDDHIRAVLPALEARREQCAAMLGLMSGSEIVRLTRMGDYRMDKPAKGPLALLKRLRGSGKPGASSGAGQMKMLRRLPKMLRFIPGTAQDVRAYFLTLQYWLAGSDDNVVGMIRALAHRYAGHATRAEGPRDYPDVGVYHPAMAGRMADRADALQAVANPRGTVGLLMLRSYLLGRDAGHYDGVIAALEAKGLRVIPAFAGGLDSRPA
;
A
#
# COMPACT_ATOMS: atom_id res chain seq x y z
N MET A 1 13.94 15.59 -25.33
CA MET A 1 14.06 16.65 -24.30
C MET A 1 13.54 16.07 -22.99
N PRO A 2 14.39 15.81 -21.97
CA PRO A 2 13.85 15.47 -20.65
C PRO A 2 13.16 16.72 -20.11
N ALA A 3 11.91 16.58 -19.63
CA ALA A 3 11.20 17.67 -18.98
C ALA A 3 12.02 18.12 -17.77
N SER A 4 12.34 19.41 -17.73
CA SER A 4 12.96 20.07 -16.57
C SER A 4 12.18 19.70 -15.32
N ALA A 5 12.85 19.13 -14.32
CA ALA A 5 12.24 18.89 -13.02
C ALA A 5 11.76 20.24 -12.48
N ALA A 6 10.46 20.36 -12.22
CA ALA A 6 9.93 21.52 -11.52
C ALA A 6 10.62 21.60 -10.14
N PRO A 7 10.96 22.80 -9.64
CA PRO A 7 11.49 22.93 -8.29
C PRO A 7 10.50 22.33 -7.29
N LEU A 8 11.01 21.51 -6.36
CA LEU A 8 10.24 20.90 -5.29
C LEU A 8 9.58 22.02 -4.46
N HIS A 9 8.30 21.86 -4.12
CA HIS A 9 7.54 22.85 -3.36
C HIS A 9 8.20 23.08 -1.97
N PRO A 10 8.39 24.34 -1.53
CA PRO A 10 9.10 24.63 -0.28
C PRO A 10 8.31 24.31 0.99
N ASP A 11 6.99 24.17 0.88
CA ASP A 11 6.11 23.91 2.02
C ASP A 11 6.04 22.40 2.36
N PRO A 12 5.99 22.03 3.64
CA PRO A 12 5.88 20.63 4.04
C PRO A 12 4.54 20.03 3.56
N LEU A 13 4.62 18.91 2.85
CA LEU A 13 3.46 18.19 2.34
C LEU A 13 2.81 17.34 3.43
N ARG A 14 1.48 17.45 3.59
CA ARG A 14 0.71 16.67 4.56
C ARG A 14 -0.06 15.55 3.87
N VAL A 15 0.29 14.31 4.19
CA VAL A 15 -0.41 13.12 3.70
C VAL A 15 -1.22 12.53 4.84
N VAL A 16 -2.53 12.35 4.62
CA VAL A 16 -3.43 11.81 5.64
C VAL A 16 -3.98 10.48 5.15
N ILE A 17 -3.82 9.45 5.96
CA ILE A 17 -4.33 8.11 5.71
C ILE A 17 -5.39 7.81 6.77
N VAL A 18 -6.61 7.54 6.32
CA VAL A 18 -7.74 7.14 7.16
C VAL A 18 -8.10 5.72 6.80
N THR A 19 -8.03 4.79 7.75
CA THR A 19 -8.32 3.39 7.49
C THR A 19 -9.11 2.70 8.60
N LEU A 20 -9.45 1.41 8.41
CA LEU A 20 -10.26 0.65 9.35
C LEU A 20 -9.50 0.34 10.64
N ASP A 21 -8.28 -0.17 10.53
CA ASP A 21 -7.52 -0.76 11.62
C ASP A 21 -6.02 -0.44 11.51
N ASN A 22 -5.27 -0.82 12.54
CA ASN A 22 -3.87 -0.47 12.71
C ASN A 22 -2.87 -1.42 12.03
N HIS A 23 -3.30 -2.30 11.12
CA HIS A 23 -2.42 -3.33 10.54
C HIS A 23 -1.18 -2.76 9.80
N LEU A 24 -1.27 -1.54 9.25
CA LEU A 24 -0.16 -0.85 8.59
C LEU A 24 0.46 0.28 9.44
N SER A 25 0.01 0.50 10.67
CA SER A 25 0.50 1.60 11.53
C SER A 25 2.02 1.64 11.62
N GLY A 26 2.67 0.52 11.99
CA GLY A 26 4.13 0.44 12.07
C GLY A 26 4.85 0.68 10.74
N ALA A 27 4.29 0.22 9.61
CA ALA A 27 4.86 0.47 8.29
C ALA A 27 4.77 1.96 7.91
N VAL A 28 3.67 2.61 8.31
CA VAL A 28 3.45 4.04 8.08
C VAL A 28 4.34 4.91 8.98
N GLU A 29 4.53 4.54 10.25
CA GLU A 29 5.47 5.22 11.16
C GLU A 29 6.90 5.19 10.63
N ARG A 30 7.37 4.02 10.17
CA ARG A 30 8.69 3.90 9.53
C ARG A 30 8.77 4.71 8.24
N ALA A 31 7.70 4.72 7.44
CA ALA A 31 7.62 5.57 6.26
C ALA A 31 7.68 7.07 6.60
N ALA A 32 7.03 7.50 7.70
CA ALA A 32 7.04 8.89 8.15
C ALA A 32 8.46 9.35 8.51
N ALA A 33 9.22 8.54 9.24
CA ALA A 33 10.60 8.84 9.59
C ALA A 33 11.49 9.02 8.34
N LEU A 34 11.31 8.19 7.31
CA LEU A 34 12.06 8.28 6.06
C LEU A 34 11.66 9.49 5.22
N LEU A 35 10.35 9.74 5.11
CA LEU A 35 9.79 10.77 4.23
C LEU A 35 9.84 12.18 4.84
N ALA A 36 10.08 12.30 6.16
CA ALA A 36 10.34 13.57 6.81
C ALA A 36 11.54 14.32 6.21
N ALA A 37 12.59 13.60 5.79
CA ALA A 37 13.74 14.19 5.10
C ALA A 37 13.39 14.75 3.71
N GLU A 38 12.28 14.28 3.13
CA GLU A 38 11.72 14.81 1.88
C GLU A 38 10.68 15.91 2.16
N GLY A 39 10.50 16.37 3.41
CA GLY A 39 9.52 17.39 3.77
C GLY A 39 8.07 16.88 3.76
N ILE A 40 7.85 15.57 3.91
CA ILE A 40 6.52 14.97 3.94
C ILE A 40 6.20 14.57 5.39
N THR A 41 5.00 14.95 5.84
CA THR A 41 4.42 14.52 7.11
C THR A 41 3.26 13.57 6.85
N ILE A 42 3.07 12.58 7.73
CA ILE A 42 2.00 11.59 7.59
C ILE A 42 1.13 11.58 8.85
N GLY A 43 -0.16 11.81 8.69
CA GLY A 43 -1.18 11.53 9.70
C GLY A 43 -1.85 10.19 9.40
N PHE A 44 -1.78 9.23 10.32
CA PHE A 44 -2.41 7.90 10.17
C PHE A 44 -3.50 7.74 11.22
N HIS A 45 -4.72 7.46 10.76
CA HIS A 45 -5.91 7.39 11.61
C HIS A 45 -6.66 6.09 11.36
N ALA A 46 -6.75 5.23 12.36
CA ALA A 46 -7.55 4.00 12.31
C ALA A 46 -8.91 4.21 12.98
N ALA A 47 -9.97 3.82 12.28
CA ALA A 47 -11.34 3.97 12.77
C ALA A 47 -11.63 3.09 13.99
N ALA A 48 -10.94 1.95 14.11
CA ALA A 48 -11.03 1.06 15.28
C ALA A 48 -10.63 1.73 16.61
N ASP A 49 -9.95 2.88 16.57
CA ASP A 49 -9.55 3.62 17.77
C ASP A 49 -10.55 4.70 18.17
N TRP A 50 -11.51 5.08 17.32
CA TRP A 50 -12.39 6.23 17.56
C TRP A 50 -13.31 6.06 18.77
N ASP A 51 -13.74 4.83 19.06
CA ASP A 51 -14.55 4.53 20.26
C ASP A 51 -13.69 4.31 21.51
N ARG A 52 -12.39 4.05 21.32
CA ARG A 52 -11.46 3.66 22.40
C ARG A 52 -10.69 4.84 22.95
N ASP A 53 -10.35 5.80 22.10
CA ASP A 53 -9.53 6.96 22.43
C ASP A 53 -10.32 8.26 22.27
N ALA A 54 -10.54 8.93 23.40
CA ALA A 54 -11.25 10.19 23.46
C ALA A 54 -10.46 11.28 22.71
N GLY A 55 -10.94 11.62 21.50
CA GLY A 55 -10.37 12.66 20.65
C GLY A 55 -9.72 12.14 19.36
N ALA A 56 -9.56 10.82 19.19
CA ALA A 56 -8.99 10.25 17.96
C ALA A 56 -9.77 10.64 16.71
N LEU A 57 -11.11 10.64 16.76
CA LEU A 57 -11.95 11.09 15.65
C LEU A 57 -11.79 12.59 15.35
N ASP A 58 -11.65 13.43 16.37
CA ASP A 58 -11.47 14.87 16.17
C ASP A 58 -10.08 15.19 15.61
N ALA A 59 -9.05 14.49 16.05
CA ALA A 59 -7.72 14.56 15.46
C ALA A 59 -7.73 14.14 13.98
N CYS A 60 -8.41 13.03 13.65
CA CYS A 60 -8.61 12.57 12.28
C CYS A 60 -9.28 13.64 11.41
N ARG A 61 -10.39 14.23 11.86
CA ARG A 61 -11.09 15.31 11.16
C ARG A 61 -10.21 16.55 10.97
N ALA A 62 -9.45 16.92 11.99
CA ALA A 62 -8.56 18.07 11.95
C ALA A 62 -7.41 17.86 10.96
N ASP A 63 -6.86 16.65 10.87
CA ASP A 63 -5.85 16.30 9.89
C ASP A 63 -6.43 16.25 8.47
N ILE A 64 -7.60 15.64 8.26
CA ILE A 64 -8.30 15.68 6.97
C ILE A 64 -8.44 17.11 6.49
N ALA A 65 -8.89 18.04 7.35
CA ALA A 65 -9.08 19.45 6.98
C ALA A 65 -7.79 20.15 6.48
N ARG A 66 -6.61 19.65 6.86
CA ARG A 66 -5.30 20.22 6.49
C ARG A 66 -4.53 19.37 5.46
N GLY A 67 -4.97 18.14 5.18
CA GLY A 67 -4.23 17.19 4.35
C GLY A 67 -4.13 17.62 2.89
N ASP A 68 -2.94 17.65 2.32
CA ASP A 68 -2.70 17.97 0.91
C ASP A 68 -2.98 16.76 0.01
N ILE A 69 -2.75 15.55 0.54
CA ILE A 69 -3.15 14.29 -0.08
C ILE A 69 -3.89 13.48 0.97
N VAL A 70 -5.11 13.03 0.66
CA VAL A 70 -5.94 12.24 1.57
C VAL A 70 -6.22 10.87 0.96
N VAL A 71 -5.91 9.79 1.69
CA VAL A 71 -6.20 8.41 1.32
C VAL A 71 -7.16 7.82 2.35
N ALA A 72 -8.42 7.65 1.99
CA ALA A 72 -9.43 6.96 2.79
C ALA A 72 -9.59 5.52 2.28
N THR A 73 -9.36 4.53 3.13
CA THR A 73 -9.36 3.13 2.69
C THR A 73 -9.86 2.11 3.71
N MET A 74 -10.51 1.04 3.25
CA MET A 74 -11.13 0.01 4.10
C MET A 74 -12.30 0.51 4.98
N LEU A 75 -12.88 1.68 4.68
CA LEU A 75 -14.03 2.21 5.42
C LEU A 75 -15.32 1.60 4.86
N PHE A 76 -15.85 0.57 5.54
CA PHE A 76 -17.06 -0.15 5.13
C PHE A 76 -18.24 0.00 6.09
N LEU A 77 -18.00 0.40 7.33
CA LEU A 77 -19.07 0.57 8.32
C LEU A 77 -19.71 1.94 8.16
N ASP A 78 -21.05 1.98 8.11
CA ASP A 78 -21.84 3.20 7.93
C ASP A 78 -21.47 4.27 8.96
N ASP A 79 -21.31 3.88 10.23
CA ASP A 79 -20.96 4.83 11.30
C ASP A 79 -19.56 5.41 11.09
N HIS A 80 -18.59 4.58 10.66
CA HIS A 80 -17.25 5.08 10.33
C HIS A 80 -17.29 6.03 9.14
N ILE A 81 -18.06 5.71 8.10
CA ILE A 81 -18.22 6.58 6.92
C ILE A 81 -18.84 7.92 7.34
N ARG A 82 -19.98 7.89 8.05
CA ARG A 82 -20.69 9.10 8.51
C ARG A 82 -19.81 9.99 9.38
N ALA A 83 -18.93 9.39 10.20
CA ALA A 83 -18.05 10.13 11.09
C ALA A 83 -17.06 11.05 10.36
N VAL A 84 -16.52 10.63 9.21
CA VAL A 84 -15.49 11.40 8.47
C VAL A 84 -15.95 11.98 7.14
N LEU A 85 -17.08 11.50 6.58
CA LEU A 85 -17.59 11.95 5.28
C LEU A 85 -17.71 13.48 5.17
N PRO A 86 -18.27 14.22 6.15
CA PRO A 86 -18.37 15.68 6.05
C PRO A 86 -17.00 16.38 5.97
N ALA A 87 -15.99 15.88 6.70
CA ALA A 87 -14.64 16.43 6.66
C ALA A 87 -13.96 16.16 5.32
N LEU A 88 -14.16 14.96 4.77
CA LEU A 88 -13.64 14.58 3.45
C LEU A 88 -14.30 15.42 2.34
N GLU A 89 -15.62 15.58 2.37
CA GLU A 89 -16.35 16.42 1.41
C GLU A 89 -15.88 17.87 1.46
N ALA A 90 -15.73 18.43 2.67
CA ALA A 90 -15.25 19.79 2.86
C ALA A 90 -13.84 19.97 2.29
N ARG A 91 -12.93 19.00 2.47
CA ARG A 91 -11.53 19.09 2.02
C ARG A 91 -11.33 18.84 0.52
N ARG A 92 -12.15 17.99 -0.09
CA ARG A 92 -11.94 17.37 -1.40
C ARG A 92 -11.45 18.31 -2.51
N GLU A 93 -12.00 19.51 -2.58
CA GLU A 93 -11.67 20.47 -3.65
C GLU A 93 -10.39 21.28 -3.36
N GLN A 94 -9.92 21.33 -2.10
CA GLN A 94 -8.73 22.09 -1.73
C GLN A 94 -7.46 21.23 -1.60
N CYS A 95 -7.57 19.92 -1.41
CA CYS A 95 -6.41 19.02 -1.46
C CYS A 95 -5.93 18.78 -2.90
N ALA A 96 -4.65 18.42 -3.07
CA ALA A 96 -4.07 18.06 -4.36
C ALA A 96 -4.63 16.73 -4.91
N ALA A 97 -4.86 15.76 -4.02
CA ALA A 97 -5.53 14.51 -4.37
C ALA A 97 -6.30 13.92 -3.18
N MET A 98 -7.45 13.31 -3.47
CA MET A 98 -8.23 12.52 -2.54
C MET A 98 -8.53 11.16 -3.16
N LEU A 99 -8.25 10.07 -2.44
CA LEU A 99 -8.42 8.72 -2.93
C LEU A 99 -9.31 7.94 -1.95
N GLY A 100 -10.45 7.45 -2.44
CA GLY A 100 -11.29 6.48 -1.74
C GLY A 100 -11.03 5.08 -2.28
N LEU A 101 -10.32 4.23 -1.53
CA LEU A 101 -9.88 2.90 -1.95
C LEU A 101 -10.55 1.83 -1.11
N MET A 102 -11.05 0.73 -1.70
CA MET A 102 -11.62 -0.39 -0.92
C MET A 102 -12.57 0.10 0.20
N SER A 103 -13.51 0.99 -0.11
CA SER A 103 -14.39 1.61 0.89
C SER A 103 -15.83 1.66 0.35
N GLY A 104 -16.78 2.09 1.18
CA GLY A 104 -18.15 2.39 0.78
C GLY A 104 -18.22 3.34 -0.41
N SER A 105 -19.33 3.26 -1.15
CA SER A 105 -19.51 3.99 -2.42
C SER A 105 -19.37 5.50 -2.27
N GLU A 106 -19.80 6.01 -1.12
CA GLU A 106 -19.77 7.38 -0.66
C GLU A 106 -18.33 7.90 -0.63
N ILE A 107 -17.43 7.15 0.02
CA ILE A 107 -16.00 7.46 0.09
C ILE A 107 -15.34 7.31 -1.28
N VAL A 108 -15.64 6.23 -2.01
CA VAL A 108 -15.05 5.98 -3.34
C VAL A 108 -15.40 7.10 -4.33
N ARG A 109 -16.62 7.64 -4.27
CA ARG A 109 -17.08 8.75 -5.13
C ARG A 109 -16.35 10.06 -4.87
N LEU A 110 -15.80 10.26 -3.67
CA LEU A 110 -14.96 11.43 -3.37
C LEU A 110 -13.59 11.40 -4.05
N THR A 111 -13.19 10.28 -4.66
CA THR A 111 -11.92 10.19 -5.38
C THR A 111 -11.78 11.28 -6.44
N ARG A 112 -10.72 12.09 -6.29
CA ARG A 112 -10.29 13.16 -7.18
C ARG A 112 -8.76 13.14 -7.24
N MET A 113 -8.19 12.99 -8.43
CA MET A 113 -6.74 13.02 -8.62
C MET A 113 -6.40 13.81 -9.89
N GLY A 114 -5.84 15.01 -9.74
CA GLY A 114 -5.73 15.96 -10.85
C GLY A 114 -7.10 16.22 -11.49
N ASP A 115 -7.19 16.01 -12.81
CA ASP A 115 -8.45 16.15 -13.56
C ASP A 115 -9.38 14.93 -13.46
N TYR A 116 -8.87 13.79 -12.98
CA TYR A 116 -9.68 12.59 -12.84
C TYR A 116 -10.61 12.68 -11.64
N ARG A 117 -11.88 12.34 -11.84
CA ARG A 117 -12.89 12.29 -10.79
C ARG A 117 -13.77 11.06 -10.94
N MET A 118 -14.10 10.42 -9.83
CA MET A 118 -14.92 9.20 -9.79
C MET A 118 -16.44 9.50 -9.77
N ASP A 119 -16.82 10.73 -9.37
CA ASP A 119 -18.20 11.24 -9.39
C ASP A 119 -18.70 11.61 -10.79
N LYS A 120 -17.79 11.86 -11.74
CA LYS A 120 -18.16 12.16 -13.13
C LYS A 120 -18.30 10.86 -13.93
N PRO A 121 -19.27 10.78 -14.87
CA PRO A 121 -19.37 9.66 -15.78
C PRO A 121 -18.07 9.54 -16.57
N ALA A 122 -17.55 8.31 -16.65
CA ALA A 122 -16.33 8.04 -17.39
C ALA A 122 -16.56 8.40 -18.88
N LYS A 123 -15.71 9.25 -19.44
CA LYS A 123 -15.75 9.61 -20.86
C LYS A 123 -14.68 8.82 -21.64
N GLY A 124 -14.96 8.46 -22.89
CA GLY A 124 -13.99 7.85 -23.79
C GLY A 124 -13.48 6.46 -23.33
N PRO A 125 -12.19 6.13 -23.54
CA PRO A 125 -11.61 4.82 -23.19
C PRO A 125 -11.78 4.41 -21.72
N LEU A 126 -11.93 5.38 -20.80
CA LEU A 126 -12.24 5.10 -19.40
C LEU A 126 -13.63 4.47 -19.20
N ALA A 127 -14.62 4.81 -20.04
CA ALA A 127 -15.95 4.22 -19.98
C ALA A 127 -15.90 2.71 -20.28
N LEU A 128 -15.03 2.32 -21.22
CA LEU A 128 -14.80 0.92 -21.56
C LEU A 128 -14.10 0.17 -20.41
N LEU A 129 -13.12 0.80 -19.75
CA LEU A 129 -12.46 0.23 -18.58
C LEU A 129 -13.41 0.09 -17.36
N LYS A 130 -14.29 1.09 -17.15
CA LYS A 130 -15.33 1.06 -16.10
C LYS A 130 -16.35 -0.04 -16.38
N ARG A 131 -16.72 -0.26 -17.64
CA ARG A 131 -17.59 -1.38 -18.06
C ARG A 131 -16.91 -2.74 -17.87
N LEU A 132 -15.61 -2.85 -18.18
CA LEU A 132 -14.82 -4.07 -17.93
C LEU A 132 -14.64 -4.39 -16.43
N ARG A 133 -14.59 -3.36 -15.57
CA ARG A 133 -14.58 -3.53 -14.10
C ARG A 133 -15.96 -3.84 -13.51
N GLY A 134 -17.05 -3.54 -14.23
CA GLY A 134 -18.43 -3.62 -13.74
C GLY A 134 -19.32 -4.69 -14.38
N SER A 135 -18.81 -5.54 -15.28
CA SER A 135 -19.61 -6.56 -15.98
C SER A 135 -19.44 -7.99 -15.44
N GLY A 136 -19.10 -8.16 -14.17
CA GLY A 136 -19.11 -9.46 -13.51
C GLY A 136 -20.43 -9.67 -12.77
N LYS A 137 -21.20 -10.71 -13.11
CA LYS A 137 -22.34 -11.17 -12.30
C LYS A 137 -21.92 -11.30 -10.82
N PRO A 138 -22.81 -11.03 -9.84
CA PRO A 138 -22.52 -11.25 -8.43
C PRO A 138 -22.10 -12.73 -8.26
N GLY A 139 -20.86 -12.97 -7.83
CA GLY A 139 -20.35 -14.32 -7.53
C GLY A 139 -19.42 -14.99 -8.56
N ALA A 140 -19.06 -14.35 -9.69
CA ALA A 140 -18.34 -15.07 -10.77
C ALA A 140 -16.83 -14.78 -10.94
N SER A 141 -16.23 -13.82 -10.21
CA SER A 141 -14.77 -13.63 -10.27
C SER A 141 -14.13 -14.07 -8.97
N SER A 142 -13.31 -15.12 -9.01
CA SER A 142 -12.46 -15.49 -7.88
C SER A 142 -11.60 -14.30 -7.46
N GLY A 143 -11.32 -14.15 -6.16
CA GLY A 143 -10.46 -13.07 -5.65
C GLY A 143 -9.08 -13.05 -6.32
N ALA A 144 -8.56 -14.23 -6.68
CA ALA A 144 -7.34 -14.38 -7.50
C ALA A 144 -7.46 -13.75 -8.90
N GLY A 145 -8.62 -13.88 -9.55
CA GLY A 145 -8.90 -13.26 -10.84
C GLY A 145 -8.95 -11.72 -10.75
N GLN A 146 -9.56 -11.19 -9.70
CA GLN A 146 -9.58 -9.75 -9.43
C GLN A 146 -8.18 -9.20 -9.14
N MET A 147 -7.36 -9.93 -8.36
CA MET A 147 -5.98 -9.54 -8.06
C MET A 147 -5.10 -9.56 -9.32
N LYS A 148 -5.24 -10.58 -10.18
CA LYS A 148 -4.54 -10.67 -11.47
C LYS A 148 -4.91 -9.51 -12.41
N MET A 149 -6.19 -9.14 -12.45
CA MET A 149 -6.66 -7.97 -13.21
C MET A 149 -6.07 -6.67 -12.65
N LEU A 150 -6.07 -6.51 -11.33
CA LEU A 150 -5.49 -5.35 -10.65
C LEU A 150 -3.99 -5.19 -10.95
N ARG A 151 -3.22 -6.29 -10.98
CA ARG A 151 -1.78 -6.28 -11.32
C ARG A 151 -1.51 -5.97 -12.80
N ARG A 152 -2.43 -6.32 -13.71
CA ARG A 152 -2.24 -6.14 -15.17
C ARG A 152 -2.69 -4.77 -15.67
N LEU A 153 -3.74 -4.20 -15.11
CA LEU A 153 -4.32 -2.94 -15.58
C LEU A 153 -3.30 -1.79 -15.63
N PRO A 154 -2.48 -1.53 -14.59
CA PRO A 154 -1.49 -0.44 -14.64
C PRO A 154 -0.37 -0.63 -15.64
N LYS A 155 -0.03 -1.88 -15.99
CA LYS A 155 0.96 -2.18 -17.02
C LYS A 155 0.43 -1.81 -18.40
N MET A 156 -0.85 -2.11 -18.67
CA MET A 156 -1.52 -1.75 -19.93
C MET A 156 -1.68 -0.22 -20.08
N LEU A 157 -2.03 0.47 -19.00
CA LEU A 157 -2.24 1.92 -19.02
C LEU A 157 -0.94 2.73 -19.11
N ARG A 158 0.25 2.12 -18.95
CA ARG A 158 1.55 2.81 -18.89
C ARG A 158 1.82 3.71 -20.10
N PHE A 159 1.37 3.32 -21.29
CA PHE A 159 1.66 4.01 -22.55
C PHE A 159 0.56 4.98 -23.00
N ILE A 160 -0.55 5.08 -22.26
CA ILE A 160 -1.71 5.91 -22.63
C ILE A 160 -1.60 7.28 -21.90
N PRO A 161 -1.52 8.41 -22.62
CA PRO A 161 -1.40 9.73 -21.99
C PRO A 161 -2.73 10.22 -21.38
N GLY A 162 -2.66 11.36 -20.68
CA GLY A 162 -3.83 12.04 -20.13
C GLY A 162 -4.42 11.34 -18.89
N THR A 163 -5.75 11.45 -18.72
CA THR A 163 -6.49 10.96 -17.54
C THR A 163 -6.37 9.46 -17.30
N ALA A 164 -5.94 8.68 -18.29
CA ALA A 164 -5.59 7.27 -18.12
C ALA A 164 -4.42 7.05 -17.15
N GLN A 165 -3.50 8.02 -17.03
CA GLN A 165 -2.41 7.96 -16.07
C GLN A 165 -2.89 8.18 -14.63
N ASP A 166 -3.97 8.92 -14.42
CA ASP A 166 -4.57 9.07 -13.09
C ASP A 166 -5.29 7.79 -12.67
N VAL A 167 -6.04 7.17 -13.59
CA VAL A 167 -6.59 5.82 -13.37
C VAL A 167 -5.48 4.81 -13.05
N ARG A 168 -4.37 4.89 -13.77
CA ARG A 168 -3.19 4.08 -13.49
C ARG A 168 -2.63 4.36 -12.10
N ALA A 169 -2.51 5.62 -11.69
CA ALA A 169 -2.04 6.00 -10.36
C ALA A 169 -2.96 5.48 -9.25
N TYR A 170 -4.29 5.52 -9.44
CA TYR A 170 -5.26 4.91 -8.52
C TYR A 170 -5.00 3.41 -8.31
N PHE A 171 -4.84 2.67 -9.41
CA PHE A 171 -4.58 1.24 -9.34
C PHE A 171 -3.17 0.88 -8.85
N LEU A 172 -2.18 1.75 -9.06
CA LEU A 172 -0.86 1.59 -8.44
C LEU A 172 -0.94 1.82 -6.93
N THR A 173 -1.65 2.86 -6.49
CA THR A 173 -1.89 3.12 -5.06
C THR A 173 -2.55 1.92 -4.39
N LEU A 174 -3.57 1.35 -5.02
CA LEU A 174 -4.23 0.15 -4.52
C LEU A 174 -3.27 -1.06 -4.45
N GLN A 175 -2.36 -1.22 -5.40
CA GLN A 175 -1.35 -2.28 -5.35
C GLN A 175 -0.31 -2.07 -4.27
N TYR A 176 0.20 -0.86 -4.08
CA TYR A 176 1.10 -0.57 -2.97
C TYR A 176 0.44 -0.91 -1.63
N TRP A 177 -0.80 -0.44 -1.45
CA TRP A 177 -1.56 -0.65 -0.23
C TRP A 177 -1.77 -2.15 0.05
N LEU A 178 -2.22 -2.92 -0.94
CA LEU A 178 -2.45 -4.36 -0.81
C LEU A 178 -1.16 -5.17 -0.61
N ALA A 179 -0.03 -4.69 -1.12
CA ALA A 179 1.25 -5.34 -0.90
C ALA A 179 1.76 -5.14 0.55
N GLY A 180 1.37 -4.03 1.20
CA GLY A 180 1.41 -3.89 2.67
C GLY A 180 2.80 -3.94 3.31
N SER A 181 3.86 -3.69 2.55
CA SER A 181 5.23 -3.64 3.07
C SER A 181 5.72 -2.21 3.25
N ASP A 182 6.75 -2.01 4.09
CA ASP A 182 7.36 -0.69 4.33
C ASP A 182 7.73 0.03 3.04
N ASP A 183 8.40 -0.69 2.14
CA ASP A 183 8.84 -0.15 0.84
C ASP A 183 7.65 0.27 -0.03
N ASN A 184 6.54 -0.45 0.08
CA ASN A 184 5.33 -0.13 -0.67
C ASN A 184 4.59 1.06 -0.08
N VAL A 185 4.54 1.23 1.24
CA VAL A 185 3.97 2.43 1.87
C VAL A 185 4.77 3.67 1.49
N VAL A 186 6.11 3.61 1.58
CA VAL A 186 7.00 4.69 1.13
C VAL A 186 6.79 4.98 -0.36
N GLY A 187 6.80 3.94 -1.19
CA GLY A 187 6.60 4.05 -2.64
C GLY A 187 5.24 4.67 -3.00
N MET A 188 4.18 4.29 -2.28
CA MET A 188 2.83 4.84 -2.46
C MET A 188 2.80 6.33 -2.22
N ILE A 189 3.29 6.77 -1.06
CA ILE A 189 3.23 8.17 -0.64
C ILE A 189 4.10 9.01 -1.57
N ARG A 190 5.31 8.54 -1.87
CA ARG A 190 6.22 9.21 -2.79
C ARG A 190 5.64 9.29 -4.21
N ALA A 191 4.96 8.25 -4.70
CA ALA A 191 4.30 8.27 -6.00
C ALA A 191 3.17 9.32 -6.09
N LEU A 192 2.37 9.42 -5.03
CA LEU A 192 1.27 10.39 -4.94
C LEU A 192 1.82 11.82 -4.82
N ALA A 193 2.78 12.05 -3.93
CA ALA A 193 3.46 13.33 -3.72
C ALA A 193 4.08 13.84 -5.03
N HIS A 194 4.83 12.99 -5.73
CA HIS A 194 5.49 13.33 -6.98
C HIS A 194 4.49 13.73 -8.06
N ARG A 195 3.41 12.96 -8.20
CA ARG A 195 2.45 13.14 -9.28
C ARG A 195 1.51 14.32 -9.05
N TYR A 196 1.04 14.54 -7.83
CA TYR A 196 -0.06 15.46 -7.55
C TYR A 196 0.36 16.73 -6.82
N ALA A 197 1.51 16.72 -6.14
CA ALA A 197 2.02 17.89 -5.42
C ALA A 197 3.35 18.43 -5.98
N GLY A 198 3.92 17.81 -7.02
CA GLY A 198 5.25 18.18 -7.52
C GLY A 198 6.35 18.02 -6.46
N HIS A 199 6.11 17.10 -5.53
CA HIS A 199 6.91 16.93 -4.31
C HIS A 199 7.59 15.56 -4.31
N ALA A 200 8.76 15.44 -3.69
CA ALA A 200 9.54 14.21 -3.69
C ALA A 200 9.99 13.67 -5.07
N THR A 201 10.94 12.74 -5.03
CA THR A 201 11.47 12.08 -6.22
C THR A 201 10.48 11.05 -6.77
N ARG A 202 10.63 10.67 -8.05
CA ARG A 202 9.75 9.67 -8.65
C ARG A 202 9.93 8.31 -7.97
N ALA A 203 8.83 7.74 -7.45
CA ALA A 203 8.84 6.40 -6.86
C ALA A 203 8.99 5.28 -7.91
N GLU A 204 9.66 4.20 -7.50
CA GLU A 204 9.61 2.90 -8.18
C GLU A 204 8.23 2.27 -8.04
N GLY A 205 7.82 1.40 -8.97
CA GLY A 205 6.54 0.71 -8.93
C GLY A 205 6.37 -0.20 -7.69
N PRO A 206 5.13 -0.64 -7.37
CA PRO A 206 4.88 -1.54 -6.25
C PRO A 206 5.74 -2.80 -6.34
N ARG A 207 6.38 -3.14 -5.22
CA ARG A 207 7.15 -4.38 -5.07
C ARG A 207 6.16 -5.51 -4.80
N ASP A 208 6.23 -6.55 -5.62
CA ASP A 208 5.46 -7.79 -5.43
C ASP A 208 6.30 -8.73 -4.55
N TYR A 209 5.67 -9.28 -3.51
CA TYR A 209 6.31 -10.22 -2.61
C TYR A 209 5.60 -11.56 -2.74
N PRO A 210 6.33 -12.68 -2.82
CA PRO A 210 5.73 -14.01 -2.88
C PRO A 210 4.70 -14.23 -1.77
N ASP A 211 3.60 -14.91 -2.10
CA ASP A 211 2.57 -15.29 -1.11
C ASP A 211 3.03 -16.48 -0.26
N VAL A 212 3.82 -17.39 -0.83
CA VAL A 212 4.45 -18.52 -0.15
C VAL A 212 5.90 -18.57 -0.60
N GLY A 213 6.82 -18.86 0.31
CA GLY A 213 8.23 -18.88 -0.04
C GLY A 213 9.16 -18.98 1.16
N VAL A 214 10.40 -18.53 0.95
CA VAL A 214 11.47 -18.58 1.93
C VAL A 214 12.06 -17.19 2.16
N TYR A 215 12.56 -16.94 3.37
CA TYR A 215 13.16 -15.67 3.75
C TYR A 215 14.56 -15.86 4.33
N HIS A 216 15.54 -15.04 3.96
CA HIS A 216 16.84 -15.07 4.62
C HIS A 216 17.45 -13.68 4.72
N PRO A 217 17.98 -13.25 5.89
CA PRO A 217 18.51 -11.90 6.06
C PRO A 217 19.69 -11.57 5.14
N ALA A 218 20.51 -12.58 4.80
CA ALA A 218 21.64 -12.45 3.89
C ALA A 218 21.27 -12.57 2.39
N MET A 219 20.03 -12.93 2.05
CA MET A 219 19.59 -13.06 0.66
C MET A 219 19.26 -11.70 0.04
N ALA A 220 19.62 -11.49 -1.23
CA ALA A 220 19.20 -10.33 -1.99
C ALA A 220 17.67 -10.26 -2.08
N GLY A 221 17.07 -9.12 -1.72
CA GLY A 221 15.61 -8.98 -1.62
C GLY A 221 14.97 -9.72 -0.44
N ARG A 222 15.74 -10.49 0.33
CA ARG A 222 15.39 -11.25 1.54
C ARG A 222 14.29 -12.30 1.40
N MET A 223 13.50 -12.32 0.32
CA MET A 223 12.41 -13.26 0.10
C MET A 223 12.48 -13.85 -1.31
N ALA A 224 12.17 -15.13 -1.43
CA ALA A 224 12.04 -15.84 -2.69
C ALA A 224 10.84 -16.79 -2.65
N ASP A 225 10.31 -17.16 -3.82
CA ASP A 225 9.17 -18.10 -3.96
C ASP A 225 9.58 -19.57 -3.85
N ARG A 226 10.89 -19.86 -3.84
CA ARG A 226 11.43 -21.22 -3.85
C ARG A 226 12.60 -21.39 -2.88
N ALA A 227 12.65 -22.55 -2.24
CA ALA A 227 13.70 -22.89 -1.27
C ALA A 227 15.10 -23.07 -1.88
N ASP A 228 15.21 -23.27 -3.19
CA ASP A 228 16.48 -23.37 -3.91
C ASP A 228 17.19 -22.01 -4.08
N ALA A 229 16.48 -20.90 -3.81
CA ALA A 229 17.07 -19.57 -3.72
C ALA A 229 17.89 -19.35 -2.43
N LEU A 230 17.72 -20.21 -1.41
CA LEU A 230 18.54 -20.17 -0.20
C LEU A 230 19.98 -20.58 -0.51
N GLN A 231 20.94 -19.96 0.18
CA GLN A 231 22.34 -20.33 0.03
C GLN A 231 22.53 -21.81 0.39
N ALA A 232 23.23 -22.55 -0.48
CA ALA A 232 23.56 -23.93 -0.21
C ALA A 232 24.51 -24.03 0.98
N VAL A 233 24.17 -24.88 1.95
CA VAL A 233 25.01 -25.21 3.09
C VAL A 233 25.77 -26.49 2.75
N ALA A 234 27.10 -26.43 2.77
CA ALA A 234 27.95 -27.62 2.56
C ALA A 234 27.92 -28.50 3.80
N ASN A 235 27.66 -29.81 3.62
CA ASN A 235 27.68 -30.84 4.67
C ASN A 235 26.91 -30.45 5.97
N PRO A 236 25.61 -30.11 5.89
CA PRO A 236 24.86 -29.71 7.06
C PRO A 236 24.70 -30.88 8.04
N ARG A 237 24.81 -30.60 9.34
CA ARG A 237 24.62 -31.60 10.42
C ARG A 237 23.17 -32.04 10.57
N GLY A 238 22.24 -31.29 10.00
CA GLY A 238 20.81 -31.50 10.04
C GLY A 238 20.08 -30.36 9.32
N THR A 239 18.78 -30.53 9.09
CA THR A 239 17.92 -29.49 8.50
C THR A 239 16.80 -29.12 9.46
N VAL A 240 16.55 -27.83 9.63
CA VAL A 240 15.45 -27.29 10.45
C VAL A 240 14.55 -26.44 9.56
N GLY A 241 13.26 -26.78 9.51
CA GLY A 241 12.23 -25.89 8.96
C GLY A 241 11.80 -24.88 10.02
N LEU A 242 11.78 -23.59 9.67
CA LEU A 242 11.29 -22.51 10.53
C LEU A 242 10.10 -21.86 9.84
N LEU A 243 8.93 -21.91 10.48
CA LEU A 243 7.73 -21.23 9.98
C LEU A 243 7.68 -19.80 10.53
N MET A 244 7.46 -18.85 9.64
CA MET A 244 7.38 -17.43 9.95
C MET A 244 6.09 -16.82 9.43
N LEU A 245 5.61 -15.79 10.10
CA LEU A 245 4.48 -15.01 9.61
C LEU A 245 5.00 -13.96 8.62
N ARG A 246 4.44 -13.98 7.41
CA ARG A 246 4.79 -13.07 6.32
C ARG A 246 4.65 -11.58 6.71
N SER A 247 3.70 -11.25 7.59
CA SER A 247 3.46 -9.87 8.05
C SER A 247 4.70 -9.23 8.69
N TYR A 248 5.42 -9.96 9.54
CA TYR A 248 6.66 -9.47 10.16
C TYR A 248 7.77 -9.23 9.12
N LEU A 249 7.86 -10.11 8.12
CA LEU A 249 8.86 -9.98 7.05
C LEU A 249 8.62 -8.73 6.20
N LEU A 250 7.37 -8.48 5.83
CA LEU A 250 6.98 -7.30 5.05
C LEU A 250 7.15 -5.99 5.83
N GLY A 251 6.90 -6.04 7.14
CA GLY A 251 7.11 -4.91 8.07
C GLY A 251 8.56 -4.74 8.53
N ARG A 252 9.51 -5.52 8.00
CA ARG A 252 10.93 -5.54 8.42
C ARG A 252 11.13 -5.72 9.93
N ASP A 253 10.14 -6.29 10.61
CA ASP A 253 10.17 -6.62 12.04
C ASP A 253 10.55 -8.10 12.21
N ALA A 254 11.66 -8.48 11.59
CA ALA A 254 12.15 -9.86 11.48
C ALA A 254 13.41 -10.12 12.32
N GLY A 255 13.85 -9.14 13.14
CA GLY A 255 15.12 -9.26 13.88
C GLY A 255 15.17 -10.47 14.83
N HIS A 256 14.03 -10.86 15.40
CA HIS A 256 13.91 -12.07 16.21
C HIS A 256 14.07 -13.35 15.37
N TYR A 257 13.52 -13.39 14.15
CA TYR A 257 13.75 -14.49 13.21
C TYR A 257 15.21 -14.53 12.75
N ASP A 258 15.81 -13.39 12.45
CA ASP A 258 17.22 -13.29 12.03
C ASP A 258 18.15 -13.88 13.09
N GLY A 259 17.90 -13.56 14.37
CA GLY A 259 18.66 -14.12 15.48
C GLY A 259 18.50 -15.64 15.61
N VAL A 260 17.29 -16.17 15.45
CA VAL A 260 17.04 -17.62 15.47
C VAL A 260 17.73 -18.34 14.30
N ILE A 261 17.62 -17.78 13.09
CA ILE A 261 18.28 -18.31 11.89
C ILE A 261 19.79 -18.38 12.13
N ALA A 262 20.40 -17.25 12.52
CA ALA A 262 21.83 -17.17 12.78
C ALA A 262 22.30 -18.16 13.86
N ALA A 263 21.52 -18.32 14.94
CA ALA A 263 21.85 -19.24 16.04
C ALA A 263 21.78 -20.72 15.62
N LEU A 264 20.86 -21.09 14.72
CA LEU A 264 20.76 -22.44 14.16
C LEU A 264 21.89 -22.70 13.15
N GLU A 265 22.18 -21.74 12.28
CA GLU A 265 23.27 -21.83 11.31
C GLU A 265 24.65 -21.93 11.98
N ALA A 266 24.88 -21.18 13.06
CA ALA A 266 26.09 -21.27 13.87
C ALA A 266 26.33 -22.66 14.48
N LYS A 267 25.27 -23.48 14.62
CA LYS A 267 25.36 -24.89 15.06
C LYS A 267 25.66 -25.86 13.91
N GLY A 268 25.84 -25.36 12.69
CA GLY A 268 26.06 -26.15 11.47
C GLY A 268 24.79 -26.78 10.90
N LEU A 269 23.62 -26.22 11.20
CA LEU A 269 22.34 -26.69 10.67
C LEU A 269 21.98 -25.92 9.40
N ARG A 270 21.36 -26.60 8.44
CA ARG A 270 20.67 -25.94 7.32
C ARG A 270 19.30 -25.48 7.80
N VAL A 271 19.01 -24.19 7.70
CA VAL A 271 17.69 -23.64 8.05
C VAL A 271 16.88 -23.43 6.78
N ILE A 272 15.63 -23.86 6.78
CA ILE A 272 14.63 -23.52 5.76
C ILE A 272 13.59 -22.60 6.42
N PRO A 273 13.86 -21.29 6.45
CA PRO A 273 12.95 -20.28 6.96
C PRO A 273 11.84 -20.01 5.94
N ALA A 274 10.70 -20.68 6.10
CA ALA A 274 9.56 -20.64 5.19
C ALA A 274 8.40 -19.80 5.74
N PHE A 275 7.62 -19.21 4.84
CA PHE A 275 6.40 -18.47 5.17
C PHE A 275 5.28 -18.80 4.19
N ALA A 276 4.04 -18.61 4.64
CA ALA A 276 2.86 -18.59 3.80
C ALA A 276 2.02 -17.34 4.10
N GLY A 277 1.21 -16.93 3.14
CA GLY A 277 0.24 -15.85 3.27
C GLY A 277 -0.99 -16.32 4.05
N GLY A 278 -1.48 -15.48 4.97
CA GLY A 278 -2.64 -15.79 5.79
C GLY A 278 -2.32 -16.64 7.02
N LEU A 279 -3.31 -17.39 7.51
CA LEU A 279 -3.20 -18.20 8.73
C LEU A 279 -2.89 -19.69 8.45
N ASP A 280 -2.95 -20.12 7.19
CA ASP A 280 -2.63 -21.50 6.79
C ASP A 280 -1.16 -21.61 6.37
N SER A 281 -0.36 -22.26 7.22
CA SER A 281 1.08 -22.45 6.98
C SER A 281 1.42 -23.76 6.24
N ARG A 282 0.45 -24.62 5.91
CA ARG A 282 0.70 -25.89 5.20
C ARG A 282 1.35 -25.75 3.82
N PRO A 283 1.13 -24.66 3.06
CA PRO A 283 1.80 -24.48 1.78
C PRO A 283 3.32 -24.22 1.89
N ALA A 284 3.81 -23.81 3.07
CA ALA A 284 5.22 -23.44 3.31
C ALA A 284 6.14 -24.64 3.50
#